data_AF-F2U0H2-F1
#
_entry.id   AF-F2U0H2-F1
#
_cell.length_a   1.000
_cell.length_b   1.000
_cell.length_c   1.000
_cell.angle_alpha   90.00
_cell.angle_beta   90.00
_cell.angle_gamma   90.00
#
_symmetry.space_group_name_H-M   'P 1'
#
loop_
_entity.id
_entity.type
_entity.pdbx_description
1 polymer ?
#
loop_
_entity_poly.entity_id
_entity_poly.type
_entity_poly.pdbx_seq_one_letter_code
_entity_poly.pdbx_strand_id
1 'polypeptide(L)'
;MSTTAMELREQCEQCLADLAPALQVDDEKLTALGHKLAATPAALELHAPRLPLTFGSRAQEINFYIILALADDPTCAWRGDAEKHFGCSYSHFLLKGFMAMYISGVDFTSDALSNLELYDISSNFDIPLTGATSKTVMPGVEQLQDHTLKPLAQSLTSRLRAIGTAAAHAHLRYPGDAVVDLLARQPNAAQPIAAAIAAIFPQLTDEVAIGAHLLWLHTSAHAAAARLHLCFRKDDDACNFHDIDTIPPLPAAGVEVPLFHIATAVCRLKDTHDDA
;
A
#
# COMPACT_ATOMS: atom_id res chain seq x y z
N MET A 1 -3.66 18.71 -15.06
CA MET A 1 -4.12 17.95 -13.89
C MET A 1 -3.70 16.52 -14.18
N SER A 2 -2.78 15.98 -13.39
CA SER A 2 -2.10 14.72 -13.67
C SER A 2 -3.08 13.55 -13.64
N THR A 3 -3.00 12.74 -14.69
CA THR A 3 -3.79 11.54 -14.95
C THR A 3 -2.88 10.35 -14.70
N THR A 4 -2.61 10.06 -13.42
CA THR A 4 -1.53 9.16 -12.98
C THR A 4 -1.57 7.76 -13.59
N ALA A 5 -2.76 7.18 -13.85
CA ALA A 5 -2.79 5.85 -14.50
C ALA A 5 -2.67 5.91 -16.02
N MET A 6 -3.17 6.97 -16.66
CA MET A 6 -2.94 7.20 -18.10
C MET A 6 -1.44 7.47 -18.35
N GLU A 7 -0.82 8.25 -17.47
CA GLU A 7 0.62 8.53 -17.44
C GLU A 7 1.43 7.24 -17.20
N LEU A 8 1.05 6.40 -16.22
CA LEU A 8 1.69 5.11 -16.01
C LEU A 8 1.53 4.18 -17.22
N ARG A 9 0.35 4.15 -17.83
CA ARG A 9 0.09 3.35 -19.04
C ARG A 9 0.98 3.80 -20.20
N GLU A 10 1.04 5.10 -20.47
CA GLU A 10 1.87 5.69 -21.52
C GLU A 10 3.37 5.44 -21.25
N GLN A 11 3.81 5.58 -20.00
CA GLN A 11 5.19 5.24 -19.58
C GLN A 11 5.51 3.75 -19.81
N CYS A 12 4.59 2.85 -19.46
CA CYS A 12 4.73 1.41 -19.70
C CYS A 12 4.76 1.10 -21.20
N GLU A 13 3.87 1.70 -22.00
CA GLU A 13 3.81 1.53 -23.46
C GLU A 13 5.11 1.97 -24.13
N GLN A 14 5.63 3.14 -23.75
CA GLN A 14 6.90 3.63 -24.27
C GLN A 14 8.08 2.73 -23.86
N CYS A 15 8.15 2.35 -22.58
CA CYS A 15 9.18 1.45 -22.07
C CYS A 15 9.15 0.08 -22.79
N LEU A 16 7.96 -0.46 -23.04
CA LEU A 16 7.78 -1.70 -23.78
C LEU A 16 8.18 -1.56 -25.24
N ALA A 17 7.83 -0.48 -25.93
CA ALA A 17 8.22 -0.24 -27.32
C ALA A 17 9.75 -0.22 -27.48
N ASP A 18 10.45 0.41 -26.53
CA ASP A 18 11.90 0.53 -26.54
C ASP A 18 12.61 -0.77 -26.14
N LEU A 19 12.00 -1.58 -25.27
CA LEU A 19 12.55 -2.87 -24.82
C LEU A 19 12.14 -4.07 -25.69
N ALA A 20 11.02 -3.99 -26.42
CA ALA A 20 10.46 -5.05 -27.26
C ALA A 20 11.47 -5.71 -28.22
N PRO A 21 12.37 -4.99 -28.92
CA PRO A 21 13.35 -5.64 -29.81
C PRO A 21 14.43 -6.45 -29.07
N ALA A 22 14.60 -6.25 -27.76
CA ALA A 22 15.58 -6.95 -26.93
C ALA A 22 14.94 -7.93 -25.93
N LEU A 23 13.62 -7.86 -25.72
CA LEU A 23 12.90 -8.72 -24.79
C LEU A 23 12.63 -10.09 -25.43
N GLN A 24 13.23 -11.14 -24.87
CA GLN A 24 12.73 -12.50 -25.06
C GLN A 24 11.71 -12.78 -23.96
N VAL A 25 10.43 -12.91 -24.34
CA VAL A 25 9.39 -13.36 -23.42
C VAL A 25 9.64 -14.85 -23.15
N ASP A 26 9.94 -15.17 -21.90
CA ASP A 26 10.08 -16.54 -21.43
C ASP A 26 8.67 -17.06 -21.12
N ASP A 27 8.08 -17.73 -22.11
CA ASP A 27 6.70 -18.25 -22.04
C ASP A 27 6.52 -19.23 -20.88
N GLU A 28 7.56 -19.97 -20.47
CA GLU A 28 7.50 -20.84 -19.29
C GLU A 28 7.37 -20.03 -18.01
N LYS A 29 8.13 -18.93 -17.86
CA LYS A 29 8.00 -18.03 -16.71
C LYS A 29 6.68 -17.27 -16.70
N LEU A 30 6.20 -16.84 -17.87
CA LEU A 30 4.91 -16.17 -18.00
C LEU A 30 3.75 -17.12 -17.63
N THR A 31 3.83 -18.37 -18.09
CA THR A 31 2.86 -19.42 -17.76
C THR A 31 2.96 -19.82 -16.28
N ALA A 32 4.17 -19.91 -15.71
CA ALA A 32 4.36 -20.15 -14.28
C ALA A 32 3.85 -18.98 -13.41
N LEU A 33 4.00 -17.74 -13.86
CA LEU A 33 3.40 -16.55 -13.23
C LEU A 33 1.87 -16.61 -13.33
N GLY A 34 1.32 -16.93 -14.51
CA GLY A 34 -0.10 -17.14 -14.71
C GLY A 34 -0.68 -18.25 -13.80
N HIS A 35 0.03 -19.37 -13.65
CA HIS A 35 -0.34 -20.44 -12.73
C HIS A 35 -0.22 -20.02 -11.26
N LYS A 36 0.81 -19.26 -10.87
CA LYS A 36 0.91 -18.68 -9.52
C LYS A 36 -0.26 -17.75 -9.25
N LEU A 37 -0.60 -16.85 -10.18
CA LEU A 37 -1.72 -15.93 -10.06
C LEU A 37 -3.07 -16.67 -9.97
N ALA A 38 -3.28 -17.69 -10.82
CA ALA A 38 -4.49 -18.52 -10.81
C ALA A 38 -4.58 -19.43 -9.56
N ALA A 39 -3.44 -19.89 -9.03
CA ALA A 39 -3.35 -20.66 -7.79
C ALA A 39 -3.40 -19.78 -6.53
N THR A 40 -3.52 -18.46 -6.69
CA THR A 40 -3.75 -17.53 -5.58
C THR A 40 -5.18 -16.98 -5.60
N PRO A 41 -6.24 -17.82 -5.53
CA PRO A 41 -7.60 -17.31 -5.36
C PRO A 41 -7.74 -16.51 -4.04
N ALA A 42 -6.85 -16.76 -3.06
CA ALA A 42 -6.79 -16.04 -1.80
C ALA A 42 -6.11 -14.64 -1.86
N ALA A 43 -5.41 -14.28 -2.95
CA ALA A 43 -4.76 -12.95 -3.05
C ALA A 43 -5.65 -11.86 -3.64
N LEU A 44 -6.75 -12.25 -4.29
CA LEU A 44 -7.75 -11.31 -4.80
C LEU A 44 -8.98 -11.18 -3.90
N GLU A 45 -9.11 -12.06 -2.91
CA GLU A 45 -9.96 -11.78 -1.76
C GLU A 45 -9.25 -10.77 -0.85
N LEU A 46 -9.20 -9.50 -1.29
CA LEU A 46 -9.47 -8.41 -0.35
C LEU A 46 -10.90 -8.65 0.17
N HIS A 47 -11.04 -9.62 1.06
CA HIS A 47 -12.04 -9.49 2.09
C HIS A 47 -11.65 -8.20 2.80
N ALA A 48 -12.35 -7.13 2.48
CA ALA A 48 -12.49 -6.00 3.35
C ALA A 48 -13.71 -6.31 4.24
N PRO A 49 -13.62 -7.24 5.21
CA PRO A 49 -14.71 -7.35 6.16
C PRO A 49 -14.81 -6.00 6.84
N ARG A 50 -16.03 -5.50 7.00
CA ARG A 50 -16.27 -4.37 7.89
C ARG A 50 -15.63 -4.72 9.23
N LEU A 51 -14.80 -3.82 9.72
CA LEU A 51 -14.09 -4.04 10.97
C LEU A 51 -15.11 -4.07 12.11
N PRO A 52 -14.88 -4.86 13.16
CA PRO A 52 -15.69 -4.82 14.37
C PRO A 52 -15.37 -3.55 15.21
N LEU A 53 -15.22 -2.40 14.55
CA LEU A 53 -14.92 -1.11 15.12
C LEU A 53 -16.11 -0.18 14.91
N THR A 54 -16.38 0.66 15.91
CA THR A 54 -17.33 1.76 15.77
C THR A 54 -16.56 3.04 15.47
N PHE A 55 -16.80 3.62 14.30
CA PHE A 55 -16.25 4.91 13.91
C PHE A 55 -17.24 6.03 14.26
N GLY A 56 -16.73 7.15 14.75
CA GLY A 56 -17.55 8.32 15.09
C GLY A 56 -18.13 9.02 13.86
N SER A 57 -17.53 8.82 12.69
CA SER A 57 -18.04 9.31 11.41
C SER A 57 -17.52 8.48 10.24
N ARG A 58 -18.17 8.61 9.08
CA ARG A 58 -17.69 7.99 7.83
C ARG A 58 -16.31 8.54 7.41
N ALA A 59 -16.07 9.83 7.61
CA ALA A 59 -14.78 10.45 7.31
C ALA A 59 -13.64 9.83 8.14
N GLN A 60 -13.90 9.53 9.42
CA GLN A 60 -12.93 8.85 10.29
C GLN A 60 -12.63 7.42 9.80
N GLU A 61 -13.66 6.69 9.36
CA GLU A 61 -13.51 5.34 8.80
C GLU A 61 -12.72 5.35 7.49
N ILE A 62 -13.01 6.29 6.58
CA ILE A 62 -12.24 6.50 5.35
C ILE A 62 -10.77 6.81 5.68
N ASN A 63 -10.52 7.74 6.62
CA ASN A 63 -9.17 8.08 7.06
C ASN A 63 -8.40 6.84 7.56
N PHE A 64 -9.04 5.99 8.36
CA PHE A 64 -8.45 4.73 8.83
C PHE A 64 -8.01 3.84 7.66
N TYR A 65 -8.89 3.60 6.68
CA TYR A 65 -8.58 2.74 5.54
C TYR A 65 -7.52 3.34 4.61
N ILE A 66 -7.49 4.68 4.45
CA ILE A 66 -6.43 5.37 3.70
C ILE A 66 -5.08 5.15 4.36
N ILE A 67 -4.96 5.37 5.67
CA ILE A 67 -3.69 5.19 6.38
C ILE A 67 -3.25 3.73 6.32
N LEU A 68 -4.18 2.78 6.53
CA LEU A 68 -3.90 1.35 6.42
C LEU A 68 -3.36 0.98 5.04
N ALA A 69 -3.97 1.50 3.96
CA ALA A 69 -3.49 1.26 2.60
C ALA A 69 -2.13 1.92 2.33
N LEU A 70 -1.95 3.17 2.78
CA LEU A 70 -0.68 3.88 2.63
C LEU A 70 0.45 3.25 3.43
N ALA A 71 0.18 2.57 4.54
CA ALA A 71 1.18 1.86 5.33
C ALA A 71 1.53 0.46 4.80
N ASP A 72 0.68 -0.13 3.96
CA ASP A 72 0.83 -1.48 3.40
C ASP A 72 1.86 -1.49 2.25
N ASP A 73 3.13 -1.28 2.60
CA ASP A 73 4.25 -1.19 1.67
C ASP A 73 4.51 -2.51 0.92
N PRO A 74 4.26 -2.63 -0.39
CA PRO A 74 4.54 -3.85 -1.14
C PRO A 74 6.04 -4.20 -1.16
N THR A 75 6.92 -3.22 -0.99
CA THR A 75 8.39 -3.36 -1.03
C THR A 75 9.03 -3.64 0.33
N CYS A 76 8.23 -3.75 1.40
CA CYS A 76 8.75 -4.03 2.74
C CYS A 76 9.47 -5.39 2.79
N ALA A 77 10.80 -5.35 2.96
CA ALA A 77 11.65 -6.53 3.03
C ALA A 77 11.32 -7.47 4.20
N TRP A 78 10.62 -6.98 5.22
CA TRP A 78 10.32 -7.71 6.45
C TRP A 78 8.97 -8.42 6.43
N ARG A 79 8.22 -8.38 5.32
CA ARG A 79 6.92 -9.06 5.19
C ARG A 79 7.00 -10.53 5.56
N GLY A 80 7.94 -11.27 4.96
CA GLY A 80 8.09 -12.71 5.22
C GLY A 80 8.48 -13.05 6.66
N ASP A 81 9.35 -12.23 7.27
CA ASP A 81 9.74 -12.41 8.68
C ASP A 81 8.58 -12.11 9.63
N ALA A 82 7.80 -11.07 9.33
CA ALA A 82 6.59 -10.73 10.08
C ALA A 82 5.56 -11.87 10.00
N GLU A 83 5.29 -12.38 8.80
CA GLU A 83 4.32 -13.46 8.59
C GLU A 83 4.73 -14.74 9.34
N LYS A 84 6.02 -15.07 9.30
CA LYS A 84 6.57 -16.20 10.04
C LYS A 84 6.48 -16.01 11.55
N HIS A 85 6.72 -14.81 12.04
CA HIS A 85 6.70 -14.52 13.48
C HIS A 85 5.28 -14.50 14.05
N PHE A 86 4.35 -13.84 13.37
CA PHE A 86 2.98 -13.64 13.85
C PHE A 86 1.99 -14.72 13.38
N GLY A 87 2.41 -15.61 12.48
CA GLY A 87 1.58 -16.72 11.99
C GLY A 87 0.34 -16.27 11.21
N CYS A 88 0.36 -15.07 10.64
CA CYS A 88 -0.71 -14.51 9.82
C CYS A 88 -0.14 -13.68 8.66
N SER A 89 -0.95 -13.34 7.66
CA SER A 89 -0.47 -12.53 6.53
C SER A 89 -0.07 -11.12 6.98
N TYR A 90 0.85 -10.50 6.25
CA TYR A 90 1.34 -9.16 6.61
C TYR A 90 0.22 -8.12 6.67
N SER A 91 -0.72 -8.16 5.72
CA SER A 91 -1.87 -7.25 5.72
C SER A 91 -2.80 -7.49 6.93
N HIS A 92 -2.94 -8.74 7.41
CA HIS A 92 -3.69 -9.03 8.63
C HIS A 92 -2.95 -8.51 9.87
N PHE A 93 -1.63 -8.71 9.94
CA PHE A 93 -0.78 -8.14 10.98
C PHE A 93 -0.91 -6.61 11.05
N LEU A 94 -0.83 -5.93 9.91
CA LEU A 94 -1.03 -4.48 9.84
C LEU A 94 -2.42 -4.10 10.35
N LEU A 95 -3.46 -4.76 9.86
CA LEU A 95 -4.83 -4.47 10.27
C LEU A 95 -5.01 -4.60 11.79
N LYS A 96 -4.48 -5.66 12.41
CA LYS A 96 -4.51 -5.83 13.87
C LYS A 96 -3.83 -4.67 14.60
N GLY A 97 -2.65 -4.26 14.15
CA GLY A 97 -1.92 -3.15 14.76
C GLY A 97 -2.66 -1.82 14.64
N PHE A 98 -3.22 -1.51 13.47
CA PHE A 98 -4.05 -0.31 13.30
C PHE A 98 -5.33 -0.35 14.12
N MET A 99 -5.99 -1.50 14.22
CA MET A 99 -7.14 -1.68 15.10
C MET A 99 -6.74 -1.45 16.57
N ALA A 100 -5.60 -1.98 17.01
CA ALA A 100 -5.10 -1.77 18.36
C ALA A 100 -4.82 -0.28 18.63
N MET A 101 -4.16 0.43 17.71
CA MET A 101 -3.95 1.88 17.82
C MET A 101 -5.27 2.65 17.94
N TYR A 102 -6.26 2.30 17.10
CA TYR A 102 -7.58 2.92 17.14
C TYR A 102 -8.28 2.70 18.49
N ILE A 103 -8.28 1.46 18.99
CA ILE A 103 -8.89 1.08 20.27
C ILE A 103 -8.19 1.76 21.45
N SER A 104 -6.85 1.92 21.36
CA SER A 104 -6.05 2.65 22.35
C SER A 104 -6.29 4.17 22.34
N GLY A 105 -7.13 4.68 21.43
CA GLY A 105 -7.51 6.09 21.36
C GLY A 105 -6.54 6.96 20.58
N VAL A 106 -5.67 6.39 19.74
CA VAL A 106 -4.81 7.19 18.86
C VAL A 106 -5.69 7.89 17.82
N ASP A 107 -5.75 9.22 17.90
CA ASP A 107 -6.43 10.03 16.90
C ASP A 107 -5.53 10.11 15.67
N PHE A 108 -5.90 9.45 14.57
CA PHE A 108 -5.13 9.34 13.32
C PHE A 108 -5.04 10.66 12.52
N THR A 109 -4.74 11.74 13.22
CA THR A 109 -4.46 13.07 12.68
C THR A 109 -3.04 13.15 12.12
N SER A 110 -2.81 14.11 11.24
CA SER A 110 -1.50 14.41 10.68
C SER A 110 -0.46 14.68 11.77
N ASP A 111 -0.85 15.42 12.82
CA ASP A 111 0.01 15.73 13.97
C ASP A 111 0.37 14.48 14.78
N ALA A 112 -0.63 13.69 15.19
CA ALA A 112 -0.38 12.46 15.94
C ALA A 112 0.53 11.49 15.16
N LEU A 113 0.25 11.28 13.87
CA LEU A 113 1.07 10.42 13.01
C LEU A 113 2.51 10.92 12.87
N SER A 114 2.71 12.23 12.73
CA SER A 114 4.05 12.83 12.59
C SER A 114 4.89 12.67 13.87
N ASN A 115 4.24 12.52 15.02
CA ASN A 115 4.88 12.43 16.33
C ASN A 115 4.98 11.00 16.88
N LEU A 116 4.44 9.98 16.19
CA LEU A 116 4.46 8.58 16.65
C LEU A 116 5.87 8.09 16.97
N GLU A 117 6.10 7.49 18.13
CA GLU A 117 7.39 6.93 18.50
C GLU A 117 7.49 5.43 18.16
N LEU A 118 8.73 4.93 18.14
CA LEU A 118 9.00 3.50 17.91
C LEU A 118 8.29 2.62 18.94
N TYR A 119 8.15 3.11 20.17
CA TYR A 119 7.46 2.41 21.25
C TYR A 119 5.95 2.30 21.00
N ASP A 120 5.32 3.33 20.42
CA ASP A 120 3.90 3.29 20.06
C ASP A 120 3.62 2.19 19.04
N ILE A 121 4.50 2.06 18.03
CA ILE A 121 4.40 1.00 17.03
C ILE A 121 4.67 -0.37 17.64
N SER A 122 5.73 -0.50 18.43
CA SER A 122 6.04 -1.75 19.13
C SER A 122 4.87 -2.24 19.98
N SER A 123 4.28 -1.36 20.80
CA SER A 123 3.22 -1.72 21.72
C SER A 123 1.91 -2.06 21.01
N ASN A 124 1.52 -1.32 19.97
CA ASN A 124 0.24 -1.55 19.29
C ASN A 124 0.30 -2.71 18.28
N PHE A 125 1.45 -2.94 17.66
CA PHE A 125 1.64 -4.04 16.70
C PHE A 125 2.24 -5.30 17.34
N ASP A 126 2.50 -5.28 18.65
CA ASP A 126 3.18 -6.36 19.38
C ASP A 126 4.53 -6.75 18.74
N ILE A 127 5.27 -5.75 18.24
CA ILE A 127 6.60 -5.97 17.64
C ILE A 127 7.65 -5.88 18.75
N PRO A 128 8.35 -6.96 19.09
CA PRO A 128 9.43 -6.89 20.07
C PRO A 128 10.58 -6.04 19.55
N LEU A 129 11.09 -5.13 20.40
CA LEU A 129 12.24 -4.27 20.08
C LEU A 129 13.58 -4.85 20.56
N THR A 130 13.57 -5.62 21.64
CA THR A 130 14.76 -6.24 22.26
C THR A 130 14.68 -7.76 22.19
N GLY A 131 15.80 -8.40 21.88
CA GLY A 131 15.95 -9.85 21.88
C GLY A 131 16.20 -10.41 23.28
N ALA A 132 16.15 -11.74 23.39
CA ALA A 132 16.40 -12.46 24.64
C ALA A 132 17.89 -12.58 25.01
N THR A 133 18.80 -12.23 24.10
CA THR A 133 20.25 -12.33 24.28
C THR A 133 20.84 -11.00 24.75
N SER A 134 21.54 -11.01 25.88
CA SER A 134 22.38 -9.90 26.30
C SER A 134 23.81 -10.09 25.80
N LYS A 135 24.48 -8.97 25.48
CA LYS A 135 25.92 -8.92 25.17
C LYS A 135 26.61 -8.12 26.26
N THR A 136 27.61 -8.71 26.90
CA THR A 136 28.47 -7.97 27.83
C THR A 136 29.31 -6.97 27.04
N VAL A 137 29.11 -5.68 27.30
CA VAL A 137 29.86 -4.60 26.65
C VAL A 137 31.09 -4.23 27.47
N MET A 138 30.96 -4.30 28.80
CA MET A 138 32.03 -4.13 29.78
C MET A 138 31.76 -5.04 31.00
N PRO A 139 32.77 -5.35 31.83
CA PRO A 139 32.56 -6.14 33.04
C PRO A 139 31.45 -5.53 33.92
N GLY A 140 30.38 -6.28 34.16
CA GLY A 140 29.21 -5.82 34.93
C GLY A 140 28.19 -4.97 34.16
N VAL A 141 28.39 -4.72 32.86
CA VAL A 141 27.43 -4.00 32.00
C VAL A 141 27.00 -4.89 30.85
N GLU A 142 25.74 -5.31 30.89
CA GLU A 142 25.07 -6.07 29.84
C GLU A 142 24.15 -5.16 29.02
N GLN A 143 24.22 -5.29 27.69
CA GLN A 143 23.31 -4.62 26.77
C GLN A 143 22.44 -5.67 26.09
N LEU A 144 21.12 -5.50 26.17
CA LEU A 144 20.18 -6.32 25.40
C LEU A 144 20.39 -6.06 23.91
N GLN A 145 20.46 -7.13 23.13
CA GLN A 145 20.52 -7.01 21.68
C GLN A 145 19.16 -6.61 21.12
N ASP A 146 19.17 -5.97 19.96
CA ASP A 146 17.95 -5.65 19.25
C ASP A 146 17.26 -6.92 18.73
N HIS A 147 15.92 -6.93 18.74
CA HIS A 147 15.16 -8.01 18.14
C HIS A 147 15.26 -7.95 16.61
N THR A 148 15.18 -9.10 15.94
CA THR A 148 15.26 -9.19 14.47
C THR A 148 14.16 -8.41 13.75
N LEU A 149 13.01 -8.20 14.40
CA LEU A 149 11.88 -7.41 13.89
C LEU A 149 11.91 -5.92 14.27
N LYS A 150 12.90 -5.45 15.05
CA LYS A 150 13.04 -4.02 15.34
C LYS A 150 13.07 -3.16 14.06
N PRO A 151 13.74 -3.56 12.96
CA PRO A 151 13.71 -2.81 11.71
C PRO A 151 12.32 -2.69 11.08
N LEU A 152 11.43 -3.68 11.27
CA LEU A 152 10.03 -3.57 10.83
C LEU A 152 9.30 -2.45 11.58
N ALA A 153 9.45 -2.40 12.92
CA ALA A 153 8.87 -1.33 13.72
C ALA A 153 9.43 0.05 13.32
N GLN A 154 10.73 0.14 13.05
CA GLN A 154 11.35 1.38 12.56
C GLN A 154 10.82 1.80 11.20
N SER A 155 10.67 0.85 10.26
CA SER A 155 10.11 1.09 8.93
C SER A 155 8.67 1.61 9.02
N LEU A 156 7.81 0.94 9.80
CA LEU A 156 6.43 1.37 10.01
C LEU A 156 6.34 2.74 10.68
N THR A 157 7.16 2.98 11.71
CA THR A 157 7.23 4.30 12.38
C THR A 157 7.60 5.39 11.38
N SER A 158 8.67 5.17 10.60
CA SER A 158 9.13 6.12 9.57
C SER A 158 8.05 6.40 8.53
N ARG A 159 7.39 5.34 8.04
CA ARG A 159 6.33 5.45 7.03
C ARG A 159 5.11 6.20 7.54
N LEU A 160 4.66 5.93 8.77
CA LEU A 160 3.55 6.64 9.39
C LEU A 160 3.87 8.11 9.68
N ARG A 161 5.09 8.41 10.14
CA ARG A 161 5.56 9.79 10.29
C ARG A 161 5.59 10.52 8.96
N ALA A 162 6.03 9.85 7.89
CA ALA A 162 6.04 10.42 6.55
C ALA A 162 4.61 10.75 6.08
N ILE A 163 3.64 9.86 6.31
CA ILE A 163 2.21 10.12 6.03
C ILE A 163 1.74 11.36 6.80
N GLY A 164 1.96 11.42 8.11
CA GLY A 164 1.55 12.55 8.96
C GLY A 164 2.18 13.87 8.51
N THR A 165 3.47 13.85 8.23
CA THR A 165 4.23 15.04 7.77
C THR A 165 3.72 15.55 6.42
N ALA A 166 3.48 14.67 5.45
CA ALA A 166 2.93 15.07 4.15
C ALA A 166 1.53 15.66 4.27
N ALA A 167 0.65 15.02 5.03
CA ALA A 167 -0.70 15.52 5.26
C ALA A 167 -0.69 16.89 5.97
N ALA A 168 0.21 17.08 6.94
CA ALA A 168 0.40 18.37 7.61
C ALA A 168 0.90 19.47 6.65
N HIS A 169 1.86 19.15 5.77
CA HIS A 169 2.34 20.07 4.73
C HIS A 169 1.24 20.45 3.73
N ALA A 170 0.30 19.55 3.46
CA ALA A 170 -0.89 19.81 2.64
C ALA A 170 -2.02 20.53 3.42
N HIS A 171 -1.77 20.95 4.67
CA HIS A 171 -2.76 21.58 5.56
C HIS A 171 -3.99 20.72 5.85
N LEU A 172 -3.84 19.40 5.82
CA LEU A 172 -4.90 18.44 6.14
C LEU A 172 -4.80 18.06 7.63
N ARG A 173 -5.95 18.05 8.32
CA ARG A 173 -6.00 17.59 9.72
C ARG A 173 -5.88 16.07 9.78
N TYR A 174 -6.54 15.38 8.86
CA TYR A 174 -6.48 13.94 8.68
C TYR A 174 -5.93 13.62 7.28
N PRO A 175 -5.05 12.61 7.14
CA PRO A 175 -4.57 12.18 5.81
C PRO A 175 -5.69 11.87 4.80
N GLY A 176 -6.82 11.38 5.27
CA GLY A 176 -7.99 11.06 4.46
C GLY A 176 -8.87 12.26 4.06
N ASP A 177 -8.66 13.46 4.62
CA ASP A 177 -9.55 14.62 4.40
C ASP A 177 -9.69 14.96 2.91
N ALA A 178 -8.56 14.97 2.17
CA ALA A 178 -8.58 15.25 0.74
C ALA A 178 -9.38 14.21 -0.07
N VAL A 179 -9.39 12.95 0.38
CA VAL A 179 -10.16 11.89 -0.26
C VAL A 179 -11.65 12.05 0.02
N VAL A 180 -12.03 12.40 1.26
CA VAL A 180 -13.42 12.70 1.62
C VAL A 180 -13.95 13.87 0.79
N ASP A 181 -13.16 14.94 0.65
CA ASP A 181 -13.53 16.09 -0.17
C ASP A 181 -13.64 15.75 -1.67
N LEU A 182 -12.84 14.81 -2.16
CA LEU A 182 -12.90 14.35 -3.55
C LEU A 182 -14.11 13.45 -3.80
N LEU A 183 -14.42 12.53 -2.89
CA LEU A 183 -15.62 11.71 -2.97
C LEU A 183 -16.90 12.56 -3.03
N ALA A 184 -16.93 13.69 -2.33
CA ALA A 184 -18.04 14.63 -2.38
C ALA A 184 -18.15 15.40 -3.70
N ARG A 185 -17.03 15.67 -4.38
CA ARG A 185 -16.96 16.49 -5.61
C ARG A 185 -16.98 15.65 -6.89
N GLN A 186 -16.39 14.48 -6.85
CA GLN A 186 -16.18 13.55 -7.96
C GLN A 186 -16.48 12.12 -7.48
N PRO A 187 -17.75 11.82 -7.15
CA PRO A 187 -18.14 10.48 -6.75
C PRO A 187 -17.90 9.48 -7.90
N ASN A 188 -17.74 8.21 -7.56
CA ASN A 188 -17.70 7.10 -8.51
C ASN A 188 -16.48 7.10 -9.44
N ALA A 189 -15.42 7.85 -9.08
CA ALA A 189 -14.16 7.90 -9.81
C ALA A 189 -12.96 7.60 -8.89
N ALA A 190 -12.26 6.50 -9.17
CA ALA A 190 -11.09 6.05 -8.44
C ALA A 190 -9.81 6.76 -8.90
N GLN A 191 -9.71 7.10 -10.19
CA GLN A 191 -8.55 7.78 -10.77
C GLN A 191 -8.22 9.11 -10.08
N PRO A 192 -9.18 10.04 -9.87
CA PRO A 192 -8.89 11.31 -9.22
C PRO A 192 -8.46 11.13 -7.76
N ILE A 193 -8.99 10.11 -7.08
CA ILE A 193 -8.60 9.77 -5.71
C ILE A 193 -7.14 9.29 -5.68
N ALA A 194 -6.79 8.32 -6.53
CA ALA A 194 -5.42 7.83 -6.61
C ALA A 194 -4.44 8.96 -6.99
N ALA A 195 -4.78 9.80 -7.97
CA ALA A 195 -3.95 10.94 -8.37
C ALA A 195 -3.75 11.94 -7.22
N ALA A 196 -4.81 12.24 -6.46
CA ALA A 196 -4.71 13.14 -5.31
C ALA A 196 -3.87 12.56 -4.18
N ILE A 197 -4.03 11.26 -3.88
CA ILE A 197 -3.20 10.57 -2.89
C ILE A 197 -1.74 10.60 -3.33
N ALA A 198 -1.44 10.28 -4.58
CA ALA A 198 -0.07 10.36 -5.12
C ALA A 198 0.53 11.77 -5.01
N ALA A 199 -0.28 12.81 -5.27
CA ALA A 199 0.16 14.20 -5.17
C ALA A 199 0.45 14.64 -3.72
N ILE A 200 -0.33 14.15 -2.75
CA ILE A 200 -0.16 14.50 -1.33
C ILE A 200 1.01 13.72 -0.71
N PHE A 201 1.21 12.46 -1.11
CA PHE A 201 2.20 11.56 -0.53
C PHE A 201 3.27 11.13 -1.55
N PRO A 202 4.02 12.08 -2.17
CA PRO A 202 4.97 11.75 -3.22
C PRO A 202 6.09 10.81 -2.74
N GLN A 203 6.49 10.89 -1.47
CA GLN A 203 7.48 10.03 -0.83
C GLN A 203 7.03 8.58 -0.62
N LEU A 204 5.76 8.29 -0.83
CA LEU A 204 5.21 6.92 -0.83
C LEU A 204 5.06 6.38 -2.25
N THR A 205 5.52 7.14 -3.25
CA THR A 205 5.53 6.68 -4.63
C THR A 205 6.68 5.73 -4.84
N ASP A 206 6.34 4.57 -5.36
CA ASP A 206 7.27 3.58 -5.85
C ASP A 206 7.68 3.90 -7.29
N GLU A 207 8.97 4.08 -7.47
CA GLU A 207 9.62 4.24 -8.77
C GLU A 207 10.38 2.98 -9.15
N VAL A 208 10.38 2.64 -10.43
CA VAL A 208 11.18 1.53 -10.96
C VAL A 208 11.94 2.00 -12.18
N ALA A 209 13.26 1.85 -12.12
CA ALA A 209 14.12 2.02 -13.29
C ALA A 209 14.16 0.71 -14.10
N ILE A 210 13.77 0.76 -15.37
CA ILE A 210 13.86 -0.35 -16.31
C ILE A 210 14.66 0.12 -17.53
N GLY A 211 15.93 -0.27 -17.58
CA GLY A 211 16.87 0.24 -18.58
C GLY A 211 17.06 1.75 -18.43
N ALA A 212 16.66 2.51 -19.44
CA ALA A 212 16.71 3.98 -19.44
C ALA A 212 15.39 4.65 -18.99
N HIS A 213 14.36 3.87 -18.70
CA HIS A 213 13.04 4.38 -18.32
C HIS A 213 12.85 4.38 -16.81
N LEU A 214 12.21 5.43 -16.30
CA LEU A 214 11.76 5.52 -14.91
C LEU A 214 10.23 5.46 -14.90
N LEU A 215 9.67 4.42 -14.29
CA LEU A 215 8.23 4.20 -14.17
C LEU A 215 7.75 4.60 -12.78
N TRP A 216 6.66 5.35 -12.71
CA TRP A 216 6.02 5.78 -11.46
C TRP A 216 4.75 4.98 -11.22
N LEU A 217 4.80 3.98 -10.34
CA LEU A 217 3.74 2.98 -10.23
C LEU A 217 2.56 3.41 -9.35
N HIS A 218 2.82 4.30 -8.39
CA HIS A 218 1.83 4.82 -7.43
C HIS A 218 1.02 3.71 -6.74
N THR A 219 1.62 2.55 -6.43
CA THR A 219 0.91 1.37 -5.95
C THR A 219 0.14 1.64 -4.66
N SER A 220 0.71 2.41 -3.73
CA SER A 220 0.04 2.76 -2.47
C SER A 220 -1.21 3.61 -2.69
N ALA A 221 -1.20 4.49 -3.70
CA ALA A 221 -2.36 5.33 -4.03
C ALA A 221 -3.46 4.52 -4.72
N HIS A 222 -3.08 3.66 -5.65
CA HIS A 222 -3.97 2.68 -6.29
C HIS A 222 -4.57 1.71 -5.27
N ALA A 223 -3.77 1.21 -4.33
CA ALA A 223 -4.18 0.36 -3.22
C ALA A 223 -5.27 1.01 -2.36
N ALA A 224 -5.09 2.29 -2.05
CA ALA A 224 -6.00 3.06 -1.23
C ALA A 224 -7.36 3.22 -1.92
N ALA A 225 -7.37 3.62 -3.20
CA ALA A 225 -8.60 3.72 -3.98
C ALA A 225 -9.31 2.36 -4.12
N ALA A 226 -8.57 1.29 -4.43
CA ALA A 226 -9.12 -0.07 -4.50
C ALA A 226 -9.75 -0.52 -3.17
N ARG A 227 -9.09 -0.24 -2.05
CA ARG A 227 -9.59 -0.58 -0.72
C ARG A 227 -10.88 0.18 -0.39
N LEU A 228 -10.97 1.48 -0.70
CA LEU A 228 -12.21 2.24 -0.51
C LEU A 228 -13.39 1.63 -1.27
N HIS A 229 -13.18 1.29 -2.55
CA HIS A 229 -14.22 0.64 -3.36
C HIS A 229 -14.71 -0.65 -2.71
N LEU A 230 -13.78 -1.52 -2.31
CA LEU A 230 -14.10 -2.82 -1.74
C LEU A 230 -14.80 -2.73 -0.38
N CYS A 231 -14.39 -1.77 0.46
CA CYS A 231 -14.99 -1.54 1.78
C CYS A 231 -16.39 -0.93 1.69
N PHE A 232 -16.63 0.00 0.75
CA PHE A 232 -17.76 0.92 0.84
C PHE A 232 -18.77 0.88 -0.30
N ARG A 233 -18.47 0.30 -1.47
CA ARG A 233 -19.37 0.34 -2.65
C ARG A 233 -20.80 -0.16 -2.41
N LYS A 234 -21.02 -1.00 -1.40
CA LYS A 234 -22.35 -1.54 -1.05
C LYS A 234 -23.19 -0.57 -0.22
N ASP A 235 -22.54 0.32 0.51
CA ASP A 235 -23.17 1.15 1.55
C ASP A 235 -23.00 2.65 1.29
N ASP A 236 -22.18 3.02 0.32
CA ASP A 236 -21.90 4.39 -0.10
C ASP A 236 -21.70 4.42 -1.60
N ASP A 237 -22.67 4.99 -2.32
CA ASP A 237 -22.63 5.05 -3.79
C ASP A 237 -21.40 5.84 -4.26
N ALA A 238 -20.95 6.86 -3.51
CA ALA A 238 -19.78 7.66 -3.89
C ALA A 238 -18.49 6.83 -4.02
N CYS A 239 -18.42 5.68 -3.34
CA CYS A 239 -17.31 4.73 -3.40
C CYS A 239 -17.49 3.63 -4.47
N ASN A 240 -18.59 3.64 -5.22
CA ASN A 240 -18.88 2.69 -6.30
C ASN A 240 -18.18 3.10 -7.61
N PHE A 241 -16.86 3.08 -7.59
CA PHE A 241 -16.03 3.55 -8.70
C PHE A 241 -16.25 2.75 -10.00
N HIS A 242 -16.61 3.45 -11.08
CA HIS A 242 -16.86 2.85 -12.40
C HIS A 242 -15.57 2.58 -13.18
N ASP A 243 -14.51 3.30 -12.84
CA ASP A 243 -13.17 3.17 -13.41
C ASP A 243 -12.26 2.29 -12.55
N ILE A 244 -12.79 1.54 -11.57
CA ILE A 244 -11.98 0.71 -10.68
C ILE A 244 -11.11 -0.30 -11.44
N ASP A 245 -11.64 -0.84 -12.53
CA ASP A 245 -10.92 -1.80 -13.37
C ASP A 245 -9.73 -1.14 -14.07
N THR A 246 -9.69 0.18 -14.21
CA THR A 246 -8.54 0.90 -14.78
C THR A 246 -7.37 1.01 -13.81
N ILE A 247 -7.59 0.80 -12.51
CA ILE A 247 -6.54 0.76 -11.50
C ILE A 247 -5.78 -0.58 -11.61
N PRO A 248 -4.45 -0.57 -11.65
CA PRO A 248 -3.68 -1.81 -11.66
C PRO A 248 -4.04 -2.66 -10.44
N PRO A 249 -4.15 -3.99 -10.58
CA PRO A 249 -4.42 -4.84 -9.43
C PRO A 249 -3.33 -4.66 -8.37
N LEU A 250 -3.72 -4.76 -7.11
CA LEU A 250 -2.78 -4.80 -6.00
C LEU A 250 -1.80 -5.96 -6.23
N PRO A 251 -0.46 -5.74 -6.22
CA PRO A 251 0.47 -6.84 -6.31
C PRO A 251 0.25 -7.77 -5.11
N ALA A 252 0.00 -9.04 -5.40
CA ALA A 252 0.05 -10.08 -4.37
C ALA A 252 1.46 -10.08 -3.75
N ALA A 253 1.52 -10.34 -2.44
CA ALA A 253 2.78 -10.33 -1.69
C ALA A 253 3.88 -11.11 -2.44
N GLY A 254 5.00 -10.46 -2.71
CA GLY A 254 6.19 -11.09 -3.30
C GLY A 254 6.21 -11.24 -4.82
N VAL A 255 5.27 -10.64 -5.56
CA VAL A 255 5.42 -10.51 -7.02
C VAL A 255 6.37 -9.35 -7.32
N GLU A 256 7.28 -9.54 -8.28
CA GLU A 256 8.08 -8.47 -8.87
C GLU A 256 7.11 -7.44 -9.48
N VAL A 257 6.74 -6.45 -8.65
CA VAL A 257 5.78 -5.39 -8.91
C VAL A 257 5.95 -4.76 -10.31
N PRO A 258 7.17 -4.48 -10.81
CA PRO A 258 7.31 -3.91 -12.16
C PRO A 258 6.84 -4.86 -13.27
N LEU A 259 7.18 -6.16 -13.17
CA LEU A 259 6.76 -7.17 -14.14
C LEU A 259 5.27 -7.41 -14.08
N PHE A 260 4.63 -7.26 -12.92
CA PHE A 260 3.18 -7.31 -12.80
C PHE A 260 2.49 -6.14 -13.50
N HIS A 261 2.96 -4.90 -13.28
CA HIS A 261 2.41 -3.73 -13.96
C HIS A 261 2.64 -3.77 -15.47
N ILE A 262 3.83 -4.19 -15.90
CA ILE A 262 4.15 -4.40 -17.31
C ILE A 262 3.28 -5.51 -17.91
N ALA A 263 3.18 -6.68 -17.27
CA ALA A 263 2.37 -7.78 -17.76
C ALA A 263 0.87 -7.44 -17.82
N THR A 264 0.35 -6.71 -16.83
CA THR A 264 -1.06 -6.28 -16.83
C THR A 264 -1.33 -5.25 -17.93
N ALA A 265 -0.40 -4.31 -18.16
CA ALA A 265 -0.49 -3.37 -19.28
C ALA A 265 -0.47 -4.11 -20.64
N VAL A 266 0.40 -5.12 -20.80
CA VAL A 266 0.50 -5.95 -22.01
C VAL A 266 -0.75 -6.80 -22.22
N CYS A 267 -1.29 -7.44 -21.18
CA CYS A 267 -2.48 -8.29 -21.30
C CYS A 267 -3.73 -7.49 -21.69
N ARG A 268 -3.91 -6.27 -21.16
CA ARG A 268 -5.05 -5.41 -21.51
C ARG A 268 -4.98 -4.82 -22.91
N LEU A 269 -3.78 -4.72 -23.50
CA LEU A 269 -3.60 -4.28 -24.88
C LEU A 269 -4.06 -5.34 -25.89
N LYS A 270 -3.86 -6.64 -25.57
CA LYS A 270 -4.36 -7.74 -26.44
C LYS A 270 -5.88 -7.72 -26.54
N ASP A 271 -6.59 -7.51 -25.44
CA ASP A 271 -8.06 -7.47 -25.44
C ASP A 271 -8.66 -6.25 -26.18
N THR A 272 -7.88 -5.19 -26.41
CA THR A 272 -8.33 -4.00 -27.16
C THR A 272 -7.95 -4.00 -28.65
N HIS A 273 -7.18 -4.98 -29.12
CA HIS A 273 -6.72 -5.06 -30.51
C HIS A 273 -7.28 -6.23 -31.33
N ASP A 274 -8.11 -7.10 -30.73
CA ASP A 274 -8.74 -8.23 -31.43
C ASP A 274 -10.11 -7.89 -32.07
N ASP A 275 -10.55 -6.63 -32.03
CA ASP A 275 -11.71 -6.14 -32.80
C ASP A 275 -11.31 -4.92 -33.68
N ALA A 276 -10.56 -5.18 -34.77
CA ALA A 276 -10.43 -4.27 -35.91
C ALA A 276 -10.09 -5.03 -37.21
#